data_AF-A0A939R993-F1
#
_entry.id   AF-A0A939R993-F1
#
_cell.length_a   1.000
_cell.length_b   1.000
_cell.length_c   1.000
_cell.angle_alpha   90.00
_cell.angle_beta   90.00
_cell.angle_gamma   90.00
#
_symmetry.space_group_name_H-M   'P 1'
#
loop_
_entity.id
_entity.type
_entity.pdbx_description
1 polymer ?
#
loop_
_entity_poly.entity_id
_entity_poly.type
_entity_poly.pdbx_seq_one_letter_code
_entity_poly.pdbx_strand_id
1 'polypeptide(L)'
;MTQSEMTAASTRLFNIGKELFKKLSINDSLYINEENMQMDGDFAAEPFKVHLKLSVYPENGIMTIFSVLPFDVPATKASEFAKLICSINYNDFYAGNYDYNPERGKVVFRLAMLYRNSIISSELMEESIQYAISTVSKYNDRLFEAARDN
;
A
#
# COMPACT_ATOMS: atom_id res chain seq x y z
N MET A 1 -7.94 -17.86 17.02
CA MET A 1 -8.83 -18.17 15.90
C MET A 1 -8.57 -19.57 15.36
N THR A 2 -9.62 -20.33 15.14
CA THR A 2 -9.61 -21.57 14.36
C THR A 2 -9.38 -21.28 12.87
N GLN A 3 -9.06 -22.31 12.08
CA GLN A 3 -8.91 -22.16 10.63
C GLN A 3 -10.19 -21.63 9.97
N SER A 4 -11.36 -22.12 10.41
CA SER A 4 -12.66 -21.67 9.92
C SER A 4 -12.91 -20.20 10.22
N GLU A 5 -12.56 -19.73 11.43
CA GLU A 5 -12.70 -18.32 11.79
C GLU A 5 -11.75 -17.43 10.98
N MET A 6 -10.55 -17.91 10.67
CA MET A 6 -9.59 -17.20 9.82
C MET A 6 -10.08 -17.03 8.40
N THR A 7 -10.61 -18.10 7.79
CA THR A 7 -11.22 -18.03 6.47
C THR A 7 -12.38 -17.04 6.45
N ALA A 8 -13.30 -17.12 7.43
CA ALA A 8 -14.44 -16.21 7.51
C ALA A 8 -14.02 -14.73 7.68
N ALA A 9 -13.03 -14.46 8.54
CA ALA A 9 -12.48 -13.13 8.72
C ALA A 9 -11.83 -12.60 7.43
N SER A 10 -11.03 -13.42 6.77
CA SER A 10 -10.35 -13.05 5.52
C SER A 10 -11.36 -12.69 4.43
N THR A 11 -12.37 -13.55 4.21
CA THR A 11 -13.43 -13.31 3.22
C THR A 11 -14.20 -12.03 3.52
N ARG A 12 -14.51 -11.77 4.79
CA ARG A 12 -15.16 -10.52 5.20
C ARG A 12 -14.29 -9.30 4.85
N LEU A 13 -13.00 -9.33 5.19
CA LEU A 13 -12.08 -8.22 4.92
C LEU A 13 -11.92 -7.97 3.43
N PHE A 14 -11.77 -9.03 2.64
CA PHE A 14 -11.67 -8.92 1.19
C PHE A 14 -12.94 -8.31 0.59
N ASN A 15 -14.12 -8.69 1.06
CA ASN A 15 -15.38 -8.10 0.59
C ASN A 15 -15.51 -6.63 0.98
N ILE A 16 -15.12 -6.23 2.20
CA ILE A 16 -15.08 -4.81 2.59
C ILE A 16 -14.13 -4.04 1.66
N GLY A 17 -12.92 -4.55 1.46
CA GLY A 17 -11.93 -3.94 0.56
C GLY A 17 -12.46 -3.80 -0.86
N LYS A 18 -13.14 -4.83 -1.38
CA LYS A 18 -13.74 -4.83 -2.72
C LYS A 18 -14.76 -3.72 -2.88
N GLU A 19 -15.66 -3.53 -1.93
CA GLU A 19 -16.67 -2.47 -1.99
C GLU A 19 -16.03 -1.08 -1.89
N LEU A 20 -15.01 -0.91 -1.04
CA LEU A 20 -14.27 0.35 -0.93
C LEU A 20 -13.46 0.67 -2.19
N PHE A 21 -12.77 -0.32 -2.78
CA PHE A 21 -12.03 -0.14 -4.03
C PHE A 21 -12.98 0.25 -5.17
N LYS A 22 -14.13 -0.41 -5.32
CA LYS A 22 -15.15 -0.01 -6.31
C LYS A 22 -15.64 1.43 -6.09
N LYS A 23 -15.83 1.83 -4.83
CA LYS A 23 -16.32 3.17 -4.47
C LYS A 23 -15.29 4.27 -4.73
N LEU A 24 -14.02 4.01 -4.42
CA LEU A 24 -12.96 5.01 -4.33
C LEU A 24 -12.03 5.05 -5.55
N SER A 25 -11.90 3.95 -6.29
CA SER A 25 -11.05 3.90 -7.47
C SER A 25 -11.59 4.76 -8.61
N ILE A 26 -10.70 5.22 -9.47
CA ILE A 26 -11.05 5.81 -10.75
C ILE A 26 -11.67 4.71 -11.61
N ASN A 27 -12.84 4.99 -12.18
CA ASN A 27 -13.57 4.06 -13.05
C ASN A 27 -12.65 3.38 -14.07
N ASP A 28 -12.85 2.08 -14.27
CA ASP A 28 -12.14 1.19 -15.20
C ASP A 28 -10.69 0.80 -14.81
N SER A 29 -10.13 1.31 -13.71
CA SER A 29 -8.79 0.92 -13.24
C SER A 29 -8.77 -0.30 -12.31
N LEU A 30 -9.94 -0.72 -11.82
CA LEU A 30 -10.05 -1.76 -10.79
C LEU A 30 -9.85 -3.16 -11.36
N TYR A 31 -8.83 -3.85 -10.87
CA TYR A 31 -8.63 -5.29 -11.05
C TYR A 31 -8.91 -6.03 -9.73
N ILE A 32 -9.61 -7.16 -9.81
CA ILE A 32 -9.92 -8.02 -8.66
C ILE A 32 -9.55 -9.46 -9.00
N ASN A 33 -8.73 -10.07 -8.15
CA ASN A 33 -8.40 -11.49 -8.17
C ASN A 33 -8.93 -12.15 -6.90
N GLU A 34 -10.10 -12.80 -6.99
CA GLU A 34 -10.73 -13.44 -5.84
C GLU A 34 -10.00 -14.70 -5.39
N GLU A 35 -9.35 -15.43 -6.30
CA GLU A 35 -8.59 -16.65 -5.99
C GLU A 35 -7.42 -16.35 -5.05
N ASN A 36 -6.69 -15.25 -5.32
CA ASN A 36 -5.54 -14.82 -4.52
C ASN A 36 -5.92 -13.80 -3.44
N MET A 37 -7.19 -13.41 -3.34
CA MET A 37 -7.67 -12.34 -2.45
C MET A 37 -6.89 -11.02 -2.61
N GLN A 38 -6.70 -10.61 -3.86
CA GLN A 38 -6.00 -9.38 -4.24
C GLN A 38 -6.91 -8.46 -5.05
N MET A 39 -6.69 -7.17 -4.91
CA MET A 39 -7.29 -6.16 -5.76
C MET A 39 -6.32 -5.00 -5.91
N ASP A 40 -6.36 -4.34 -7.05
CA ASP A 40 -5.57 -3.15 -7.30
C ASP A 40 -6.32 -2.18 -8.20
N GLY A 41 -5.95 -0.91 -8.12
CA GLY A 41 -6.59 0.14 -8.90
C GLY A 41 -5.92 1.49 -8.71
N ASP A 42 -6.34 2.43 -9.53
CA ASP A 42 -5.87 3.80 -9.49
C ASP A 42 -6.84 4.67 -8.69
N PHE A 43 -6.29 5.51 -7.84
CA PHE A 43 -7.03 6.41 -6.97
C PHE A 43 -6.67 7.85 -7.30
N ALA A 44 -7.67 8.73 -7.28
CA ALA A 44 -7.43 10.15 -7.46
C ALA A 44 -6.67 10.69 -6.24
N ALA A 45 -5.52 11.29 -6.48
CA ALA A 45 -4.87 12.21 -5.55
C ALA A 45 -4.40 13.42 -6.34
N GLU A 46 -4.19 14.55 -5.66
CA GLU A 46 -3.65 15.75 -6.29
C GLU A 46 -2.17 15.88 -5.92
N PRO A 47 -1.24 16.05 -6.89
CA PRO A 47 -1.48 16.26 -8.32
C PRO A 47 -1.39 14.98 -9.20
N PHE A 48 -1.29 13.77 -8.60
CA PHE A 48 -1.12 12.51 -9.35
C PHE A 48 -2.11 11.42 -8.96
N LYS A 49 -2.32 10.47 -9.87
CA LYS A 49 -2.97 9.20 -9.52
C LYS A 49 -2.05 8.35 -8.66
N VAL A 50 -2.62 7.68 -7.67
CA VAL A 50 -1.92 6.70 -6.82
C VAL A 50 -2.43 5.32 -7.17
N HIS A 51 -1.54 4.42 -7.57
CA HIS A 51 -1.89 3.01 -7.75
C HIS A 51 -1.74 2.27 -6.41
N LEU A 52 -2.83 1.68 -5.91
CA LEU A 52 -2.80 0.86 -4.70
C LEU A 52 -3.19 -0.58 -5.00
N LYS A 53 -2.52 -1.49 -4.31
CA LYS A 53 -2.86 -2.91 -4.23
C LYS A 53 -3.22 -3.28 -2.81
N LEU A 54 -4.39 -3.87 -2.62
CA LEU A 54 -4.78 -4.53 -1.38
C LEU A 54 -4.63 -6.04 -1.53
N SER A 55 -4.05 -6.70 -0.53
CA SER A 55 -3.89 -8.15 -0.49
C SER A 55 -4.23 -8.67 0.89
N VAL A 56 -5.02 -9.74 0.95
CA VAL A 56 -5.37 -10.43 2.18
C VAL A 56 -4.67 -11.78 2.16
N TYR A 57 -3.92 -12.09 3.21
CA TYR A 57 -3.16 -13.34 3.38
C TYR A 57 -3.77 -14.16 4.53
N PRO A 58 -4.74 -15.06 4.25
CA PRO A 58 -5.43 -15.86 5.26
C PRO A 58 -4.50 -16.68 6.14
N GLU A 59 -3.46 -17.28 5.55
CA GLU A 59 -2.50 -18.13 6.21
C GLU A 59 -1.73 -17.40 7.32
N ASN A 60 -1.41 -16.12 7.09
CA ASN A 60 -0.69 -15.30 8.05
C ASN A 60 -1.64 -14.52 8.98
N GLY A 61 -2.87 -14.24 8.55
CA GLY A 61 -3.77 -13.33 9.27
C GLY A 61 -3.35 -11.87 9.11
N ILE A 62 -2.80 -11.53 7.93
CA ILE A 62 -2.27 -10.21 7.58
C ILE A 62 -3.01 -9.68 6.35
N MET A 63 -3.33 -8.39 6.35
CA MET A 63 -3.67 -7.67 5.13
C MET A 63 -2.64 -6.58 4.86
N THR A 64 -2.41 -6.28 3.59
CA THR A 64 -1.49 -5.22 3.18
C THR A 64 -2.16 -4.29 2.18
N ILE A 65 -1.87 -3.00 2.31
CA ILE A 65 -2.07 -1.99 1.27
C ILE A 65 -0.68 -1.60 0.78
N PHE A 66 -0.47 -1.62 -0.52
CA PHE A 66 0.83 -1.50 -1.14
C PHE A 66 0.76 -0.56 -2.34
N SER A 67 1.80 0.26 -2.54
CA SER A 67 1.92 1.12 -3.71
C SER A 67 3.34 1.07 -4.25
N VAL A 68 3.49 0.83 -5.56
CA VAL A 68 4.79 0.94 -6.23
C VAL A 68 4.90 2.36 -6.76
N LEU A 69 5.97 3.06 -6.41
CA LEU A 69 6.19 4.41 -6.91
C LEU A 69 6.60 4.33 -8.40
N PRO A 70 6.07 5.21 -9.27
CA PRO A 70 6.17 5.08 -10.72
C PRO A 70 7.51 5.57 -11.29
N PHE A 71 8.62 5.31 -10.60
CA PHE A 71 9.96 5.67 -11.02
C PHE A 71 11.00 4.68 -10.49
N ASP A 72 12.20 4.76 -11.07
CA ASP A 72 13.37 3.97 -10.65
C ASP A 72 14.43 4.90 -10.07
N VAL A 73 15.08 4.44 -9.00
CA VAL A 73 16.23 5.12 -8.39
C VAL A 73 17.50 4.64 -9.10
N PRO A 74 18.29 5.55 -9.70
CA PRO A 74 19.57 5.21 -10.31
C PRO A 74 20.51 4.54 -9.31
N ALA A 75 21.28 3.55 -9.77
CA ALA A 75 22.22 2.81 -8.93
C ALA A 75 23.26 3.72 -8.24
N THR A 76 23.65 4.81 -8.90
CA THR A 76 24.55 5.86 -8.37
C THR A 76 24.01 6.54 -7.11
N LYS A 77 22.68 6.57 -6.93
CA LYS A 77 22.00 7.21 -5.80
C LYS A 77 21.53 6.24 -4.71
N ALA A 78 21.69 4.94 -4.92
CA ALA A 78 21.09 3.91 -4.07
C ALA A 78 21.39 4.09 -2.56
N SER A 79 22.64 4.42 -2.21
CA SER A 79 23.03 4.59 -0.79
C SER A 79 22.40 5.83 -0.15
N GLU A 80 22.38 6.96 -0.87
CA GLU A 80 21.76 8.20 -0.38
C GLU A 80 20.25 8.03 -0.26
N PHE A 81 19.63 7.41 -1.27
CA PHE A 81 18.21 7.16 -1.30
C PHE A 81 17.76 6.23 -0.16
N ALA A 82 18.54 5.17 0.12
CA ALA A 82 18.27 4.29 1.26
C ALA A 82 18.27 5.06 2.60
N LYS A 83 19.22 5.97 2.81
CA LYS A 83 19.27 6.82 4.01
C LYS A 83 18.06 7.75 4.10
N LEU A 84 17.64 8.34 2.97
CA LEU A 84 16.44 9.16 2.89
C LEU A 84 15.19 8.36 3.28
N ILE A 85 15.02 7.15 2.76
CA ILE A 85 13.91 6.25 3.12
C ILE A 85 13.91 5.93 4.61
N CYS A 86 15.07 5.56 5.19
CA CYS A 86 15.18 5.33 6.63
C CYS A 86 14.79 6.58 7.44
N SER A 87 15.23 7.77 7.02
CA SER A 87 14.91 9.02 7.69
C SER A 87 13.42 9.35 7.62
N ILE A 88 12.78 9.15 6.46
CA ILE A 88 11.33 9.38 6.31
C ILE A 88 10.57 8.40 7.21
N ASN A 89 10.91 7.11 7.15
CA ASN A 89 10.23 6.10 7.97
C ASN A 89 10.34 6.37 9.47
N TYR A 90 11.48 6.85 9.94
CA TYR A 90 11.68 7.13 11.37
C TYR A 90 10.97 8.41 11.85
N ASN A 91 11.00 9.48 11.06
CA ASN A 91 10.53 10.80 11.51
C ASN A 91 9.07 11.09 11.17
N ASP A 92 8.55 10.52 10.08
CA ASP A 92 7.30 11.00 9.47
C ASP A 92 6.15 9.98 9.56
N PHE A 93 6.43 8.70 9.85
CA PHE A 93 5.42 7.64 9.84
C PHE A 93 5.17 7.00 11.20
N TYR A 94 3.88 6.82 11.48
CA TYR A 94 3.38 6.05 12.62
C TYR A 94 2.67 4.76 12.18
N ALA A 95 2.25 4.69 10.91
CA ALA A 95 1.60 3.53 10.31
C ALA A 95 2.15 3.31 8.89
N GLY A 96 2.66 2.11 8.62
CA GLY A 96 3.29 1.80 7.34
C GLY A 96 4.72 2.34 7.19
N ASN A 97 5.32 2.06 6.04
CA ASN A 97 6.69 2.45 5.73
C ASN A 97 6.95 2.44 4.22
N TYR A 98 8.01 3.12 3.79
CA TYR A 98 8.62 2.88 2.48
C TYR A 98 9.66 1.77 2.57
N ASP A 99 9.63 0.84 1.62
CA ASP A 99 10.69 -0.15 1.38
C ASP A 99 11.44 0.23 0.09
N TYR A 100 12.76 0.05 0.09
CA TYR A 100 13.60 0.29 -1.08
C TYR A 100 14.39 -0.97 -1.43
N ASN A 101 14.31 -1.39 -2.70
CA ASN A 101 15.12 -2.45 -3.26
C ASN A 101 16.27 -1.84 -4.09
N PRO A 102 17.52 -1.82 -3.59
CA PRO A 102 18.65 -1.22 -4.28
C PRO A 102 19.09 -1.98 -5.54
N GLU A 103 18.82 -3.28 -5.63
CA GLU A 103 19.17 -4.08 -6.81
C GLU A 103 18.25 -3.75 -8.00
N ARG A 104 16.99 -3.41 -7.71
CA ARG A 104 15.98 -3.12 -8.74
C ARG A 104 15.70 -1.62 -8.91
N GLY A 105 16.23 -0.78 -8.05
CA GLY A 105 15.92 0.65 -8.01
C GLY A 105 14.47 0.97 -7.60
N LYS A 106 13.70 -0.01 -7.10
CA LYS A 106 12.26 0.14 -6.84
C LYS A 106 11.98 0.60 -5.42
N VAL A 107 11.06 1.55 -5.29
CA VAL A 107 10.56 2.07 -4.02
C VAL A 107 9.08 1.74 -3.91
N VAL A 108 8.66 1.30 -2.73
CA VAL A 108 7.27 0.91 -2.50
C VAL A 108 6.79 1.41 -1.16
N PHE A 109 5.56 1.89 -1.07
CA PHE A 109 4.87 2.11 0.19
C PHE A 109 4.18 0.81 0.61
N ARG A 110 4.27 0.46 1.88
CA ARG A 110 3.58 -0.68 2.48
C ARG A 110 2.92 -0.27 3.78
N LEU A 111 1.63 -0.53 3.90
CA LEU A 111 0.89 -0.55 5.14
C LEU A 111 0.43 -1.99 5.40
N ALA A 112 0.81 -2.57 6.53
CA ALA A 112 0.43 -3.93 6.91
C ALA A 112 -0.38 -3.91 8.20
N MET A 113 -1.44 -4.72 8.26
CA MET A 113 -2.29 -4.84 9.43
C MET A 113 -2.50 -6.32 9.76
N LEU A 114 -2.24 -6.67 11.02
CA LEU A 114 -2.62 -7.95 11.58
C LEU A 114 -4.12 -7.92 11.91
N TYR A 115 -4.87 -8.90 11.42
CA TYR A 115 -6.30 -9.05 11.75
C TYR A 115 -6.60 -10.32 12.54
N ARG A 116 -5.59 -11.13 12.86
CA ARG A 116 -5.76 -12.32 13.70
C ARG A 116 -6.28 -11.91 15.07
N ASN A 117 -7.46 -12.42 15.42
CA ASN A 117 -8.20 -12.10 16.63
C ASN A 117 -8.60 -10.60 16.75
N SER A 118 -8.69 -9.89 15.63
CA SER A 118 -9.09 -8.48 15.59
C SER A 118 -10.33 -8.29 14.72
N ILE A 119 -11.09 -7.24 15.00
CA ILE A 119 -12.18 -6.78 14.16
C ILE A 119 -11.68 -5.54 13.43
N ILE A 120 -11.35 -5.67 12.15
CA ILE A 120 -11.19 -4.50 11.26
C ILE A 120 -12.58 -4.17 10.72
N SER A 121 -13.04 -2.95 11.01
CA SER A 121 -14.30 -2.40 10.53
C SER A 121 -14.15 -1.82 9.12
N SER A 122 -15.28 -1.54 8.46
CA SER A 122 -15.31 -0.81 7.19
C SER A 122 -14.64 0.55 7.28
N GLU A 123 -14.90 1.28 8.37
CA GLU A 123 -14.40 2.64 8.59
C GLU A 123 -12.89 2.63 8.75
N LEU A 124 -12.34 1.71 9.56
CA LEU A 124 -10.89 1.59 9.71
C LEU A 124 -10.21 1.23 8.39
N MET A 125 -10.85 0.39 7.56
CA MET A 125 -10.31 0.04 6.24
C MET A 125 -10.35 1.23 5.28
N GLU A 126 -11.44 1.99 5.26
CA GLU A 126 -11.57 3.21 4.44
C GLU A 126 -10.52 4.25 4.85
N GLU A 127 -10.37 4.52 6.14
CA GLU A 127 -9.32 5.41 6.68
C GLU A 127 -7.91 4.91 6.33
N SER A 128 -7.67 3.60 6.38
CA SER A 128 -6.36 3.03 6.00
C SER A 128 -6.05 3.22 4.51
N ILE A 129 -7.05 3.08 3.65
CA ILE A 129 -6.90 3.33 2.20
C ILE A 129 -6.64 4.82 1.95
N GLN A 130 -7.44 5.72 2.54
CA GLN A 130 -7.26 7.18 2.42
C GLN A 130 -5.89 7.64 2.96
N TYR A 131 -5.46 7.06 4.08
CA TYR A 131 -4.14 7.29 4.63
C TYR A 131 -3.03 6.86 3.65
N ALA A 132 -3.16 5.69 3.02
CA ALA A 132 -2.20 5.24 2.02
C ALA A 132 -2.17 6.15 0.79
N ILE A 133 -3.33 6.57 0.27
CA ILE A 133 -3.43 7.50 -0.87
C ILE A 133 -2.73 8.82 -0.54
N SER A 134 -3.08 9.44 0.58
CA SER A 134 -2.52 10.73 1.00
C SER A 134 -1.02 10.64 1.28
N THR A 135 -0.57 9.55 1.90
CA THR A 135 0.86 9.33 2.18
C THR A 135 1.66 9.15 0.91
N VAL A 136 1.19 8.33 -0.03
CA VAL A 136 1.90 8.15 -1.31
C VAL A 136 1.92 9.46 -2.08
N SER A 137 0.78 10.14 -2.21
CA SER A 137 0.71 11.41 -2.94
C SER A 137 1.67 12.46 -2.37
N LYS A 138 1.68 12.64 -1.04
CA LYS A 138 2.53 13.63 -0.35
C LYS A 138 4.03 13.43 -0.60
N TYR A 139 4.49 12.18 -0.62
CA TYR A 139 5.92 11.89 -0.73
C TYR A 139 6.38 11.57 -2.15
N ASN A 140 5.46 11.30 -3.09
CA ASN A 140 5.80 10.93 -4.45
C ASN A 140 6.71 11.97 -5.11
N ASP A 141 6.37 13.26 -5.05
CA ASP A 141 7.19 14.34 -5.63
C ASP A 141 8.59 14.43 -5.01
N ARG A 142 8.65 14.45 -3.68
CA ARG A 142 9.92 14.58 -2.96
C ARG A 142 10.85 13.41 -3.25
N LEU A 143 10.29 12.20 -3.31
CA LEU A 143 11.06 10.98 -3.60
C LEU A 143 11.43 10.89 -5.08
N PHE A 144 10.55 11.34 -5.99
CA PHE A 144 10.85 11.44 -7.41
C PHE A 144 12.02 12.39 -7.67
N GLU A 145 11.96 13.61 -7.12
CA GLU A 145 13.04 14.60 -7.27
C GLU A 145 14.36 14.12 -6.66
N ALA A 146 14.33 13.43 -5.51
CA ALA A 146 15.53 12.82 -4.94
C ALA A 146 16.15 11.74 -5.86
N ALA A 147 15.33 11.04 -6.65
CA ALA A 147 15.76 10.00 -7.57
C ALA A 147 16.35 10.55 -8.88
N ARG A 148 16.02 11.78 -9.29
CA ARG A 148 16.50 12.36 -10.56
C ARG A 148 17.98 12.68 -10.53
N ASP A 149 18.75 12.23 -11.51
CA ASP A 149 20.12 12.73 -11.71
C ASP A 149 20.07 14.20 -12.14
N ASN A 150 20.89 15.04 -11.49
CA ASN A 150 21.16 16.42 -11.94
C ASN A 150 22.28 16.40 -12.98
#